data_AF-A0A832IWR0-F1
#
_entry.id   AF-A0A832IWR0-F1
#
_cell.length_a   1.000
_cell.length_b   1.000
_cell.length_c   1.000
_cell.angle_alpha   90.00
_cell.angle_beta   90.00
_cell.angle_gamma   90.00
#
_symmetry.space_group_name_H-M   'P 1'
#
loop_
_entity.id
_entity.type
_entity.pdbx_description
1 polymer ?
#
loop_
_entity_poly.entity_id
_entity_poly.type
_entity_poly.pdbx_seq_one_letter_code
_entity_poly.pdbx_strand_id
1 'polypeptide(L)'
;VVSVVALRGFYTPQVGDRVIGVIEDLEGNGWKVDINAPYPAFLPASEIFGRRFDPLRHNLFEKLPLGSVVYAKVRAFDRTQNTLLTLKGPGMGRIEEGILAYITPQKIPRLIGKSGSMIALVKQFTNTKLIVGENGRVVVVSRDKASEERVLAAIKKIDEEAHISGLTERVIEVLRGEA
;
A
#
# COMPACT_ATOMS: atom_id res chain seq x y z
N VAL A 1 -22.73 0.55 17.75
CA VAL A 1 -21.29 0.25 17.85
C VAL A 1 -20.54 1.57 17.82
N VAL A 2 -19.82 1.91 18.88
CA VAL A 2 -18.97 3.11 18.93
C VAL A 2 -17.56 2.68 18.52
N SER A 3 -17.03 3.23 17.42
CA SER A 3 -15.66 2.96 16.96
C SER A 3 -14.83 4.24 17.04
N VAL A 4 -13.69 4.19 17.72
CA VAL A 4 -12.72 5.29 17.77
C VAL A 4 -11.69 5.06 16.68
N VAL A 5 -11.51 6.04 15.79
CA VAL A 5 -10.43 6.03 14.79
C VAL A 5 -9.25 6.79 15.38
N ALA A 6 -8.12 6.11 15.58
CA ALA A 6 -6.92 6.75 16.11
C ALA A 6 -6.37 7.81 15.13
N LEU A 7 -5.87 8.93 15.65
CA LEU A 7 -5.40 10.05 14.82
C LEU A 7 -3.95 9.89 14.35
N ARG A 8 -3.14 9.12 15.09
CA ARG A 8 -1.74 8.79 14.78
C ARG A 8 -1.41 7.42 15.38
N GLY A 9 -0.60 6.62 14.67
CA GLY A 9 -0.09 5.35 15.16
C GLY A 9 0.51 4.50 14.03
N PHE A 10 1.33 3.53 14.39
CA PHE A 10 1.86 2.56 13.44
C PHE A 10 0.75 1.64 12.91
N TYR A 11 0.95 1.09 11.72
CA TYR A 11 0.07 0.04 11.21
C TYR A 11 0.23 -1.23 12.05
N THR A 12 -0.90 -1.82 12.46
CA THR A 12 -0.94 -3.12 13.15
C THR A 12 -1.56 -4.14 12.20
N PRO A 13 -0.82 -5.16 11.74
CA PRO A 13 -1.32 -6.10 10.75
C PRO A 13 -2.56 -6.87 11.24
N GLN A 14 -3.53 -7.04 10.35
CA GLN A 14 -4.67 -7.93 10.56
C GLN A 14 -4.79 -8.93 9.42
N VAL A 15 -5.22 -10.15 9.75
CA VAL A 15 -5.48 -11.18 8.73
C VAL A 15 -6.56 -10.67 7.79
N GLY A 16 -6.25 -10.65 6.49
CA GLY A 16 -7.16 -10.12 5.48
C GLY A 16 -6.69 -8.81 4.85
N ASP A 17 -5.87 -8.04 5.56
CA ASP A 17 -5.40 -6.73 5.10
C ASP A 17 -4.63 -6.85 3.80
N ARG A 18 -4.81 -5.85 2.93
CA ARG A 18 -4.03 -5.70 1.71
C ARG A 18 -2.99 -4.64 1.96
N VAL A 19 -1.73 -4.96 1.75
CA VAL A 19 -0.60 -4.09 2.12
C VAL A 19 0.35 -3.93 0.95
N ILE A 20 1.03 -2.80 0.91
CA ILE A 20 2.13 -2.56 -0.03
C ILE A 20 3.45 -2.75 0.72
N GLY A 21 4.21 -3.76 0.32
CA GLY A 21 5.49 -4.11 0.92
C GLY A 21 6.67 -3.68 0.06
N VAL A 22 7.82 -3.47 0.70
CA VAL A 22 9.13 -3.28 0.01
C VAL A 22 10.05 -4.42 0.45
N ILE A 23 10.69 -5.08 -0.50
CA ILE A 23 11.64 -6.17 -0.19
C ILE A 23 12.88 -5.57 0.49
N GLU A 24 13.11 -5.95 1.74
CA GLU A 24 14.28 -5.51 2.52
C GLU A 24 15.44 -6.50 2.43
N ASP A 25 15.12 -7.79 2.42
CA ASP A 25 16.14 -8.85 2.45
C ASP A 25 15.67 -10.15 1.78
N LEU A 26 16.62 -10.98 1.40
CA LEU A 26 16.43 -12.32 0.85
C LEU A 26 16.78 -13.36 1.91
N GLU A 27 15.82 -14.23 2.23
CA GLU A 27 16.03 -15.36 3.12
C GLU A 27 15.99 -16.67 2.32
N GLY A 28 16.60 -17.75 2.81
CA GLY A 28 16.75 -18.99 2.04
C GLY A 28 15.45 -19.61 1.52
N ASN A 29 14.29 -19.26 2.10
CA ASN A 29 12.97 -19.75 1.75
C ASN A 29 11.97 -18.64 1.37
N GLY A 30 12.41 -17.41 1.15
CA GLY A 30 11.50 -16.30 0.82
C GLY A 30 12.12 -14.92 0.98
N TRP A 31 11.26 -13.94 1.21
CA TRP A 31 11.65 -12.54 1.32
C TRP A 31 11.21 -11.95 2.64
N LYS A 32 12.10 -11.15 3.23
CA LYS A 32 11.75 -10.24 4.30
C LYS A 32 11.20 -8.95 3.68
N VAL A 33 10.04 -8.53 4.14
CA VAL A 33 9.26 -7.45 3.52
C VAL A 33 8.92 -6.40 4.56
N ASP A 34 9.37 -5.17 4.34
CA ASP A 34 8.90 -4.02 5.10
C ASP A 34 7.46 -3.73 4.70
N ILE A 35 6.56 -3.76 5.67
CA ILE A 35 5.14 -3.42 5.51
C ILE A 35 4.73 -2.19 6.33
N ASN A 36 5.66 -1.32 6.72
CA ASN A 36 5.39 -0.13 7.53
C ASN A 36 4.72 -0.45 8.89
N ALA A 37 5.10 -1.58 9.47
CA ALA A 37 4.68 -2.04 10.79
C ALA A 37 5.90 -2.09 11.74
N PRO A 38 5.71 -2.22 13.06
CA PRO A 38 6.83 -2.34 14.01
C PRO A 38 7.77 -3.52 13.74
N TYR A 39 7.26 -4.57 13.08
CA TYR A 39 8.02 -5.75 12.68
C TYR A 39 7.82 -6.03 11.19
N PRO A 40 8.88 -6.49 10.49
CA PRO A 40 8.79 -6.88 9.09
C PRO A 40 7.91 -8.12 8.92
N ALA A 41 7.40 -8.29 7.70
CA ALA A 41 6.64 -9.47 7.31
C ALA A 41 7.50 -10.43 6.50
N PHE A 42 7.05 -11.68 6.40
CA PHE A 42 7.69 -12.70 5.59
C PHE A 42 6.81 -13.07 4.40
N LEU A 43 7.40 -13.10 3.20
CA LEU A 43 6.76 -13.59 1.98
C LEU A 43 7.43 -14.91 1.56
N PRO A 44 6.74 -16.05 1.64
CA PRO A 44 7.31 -17.33 1.25
C PRO A 44 7.62 -17.43 -0.24
N ALA A 45 8.75 -18.02 -0.61
CA ALA A 45 9.10 -18.31 -2.01
C ALA A 45 8.03 -19.16 -2.73
N SER A 46 7.34 -20.01 -1.98
CA SER A 46 6.23 -20.83 -2.49
C SER A 46 5.06 -20.02 -3.06
N GLU A 47 4.94 -18.73 -2.73
CA GLU A 47 3.91 -17.85 -3.31
C GLU A 47 4.18 -17.52 -4.78
N ILE A 48 5.44 -17.63 -5.24
CA ILE A 48 5.84 -17.42 -6.65
C ILE A 48 6.18 -18.74 -7.33
N PHE A 49 6.98 -19.59 -6.68
CA PHE A 49 7.49 -20.83 -7.26
C PHE A 49 6.60 -22.06 -6.99
N GLY A 50 5.54 -21.90 -6.20
CA GLY A 50 4.67 -23.00 -5.80
C GLY A 50 5.33 -23.98 -4.82
N ARG A 51 4.73 -25.17 -4.66
CA ARG A 51 5.21 -26.21 -3.72
C ARG A 51 6.57 -26.82 -4.06
N ARG A 52 7.11 -26.54 -5.26
CA ARG A 52 8.37 -27.10 -5.77
C ARG A 52 9.53 -26.11 -5.68
N PHE A 53 9.46 -25.13 -4.77
CA PHE A 53 10.58 -24.24 -4.53
C PHE A 53 11.81 -25.05 -4.13
N ASP A 54 12.93 -24.73 -4.76
CA ASP A 54 14.23 -25.35 -4.57
C ASP A 54 15.27 -24.21 -4.60
N PRO A 55 15.91 -23.90 -3.46
CA PRO A 55 16.89 -22.81 -3.36
C PRO A 55 18.08 -22.96 -4.31
N LEU A 56 18.40 -24.18 -4.75
CA LEU A 56 19.53 -24.44 -5.67
C LEU A 56 19.16 -24.18 -7.13
N ARG A 57 17.86 -24.20 -7.46
CA ARG A 57 17.36 -24.04 -8.83
C ARG A 57 16.64 -22.71 -9.06
N HIS A 58 16.16 -22.07 -8.00
CA HIS A 58 15.35 -20.87 -8.09
C HIS A 58 16.06 -19.70 -7.44
N ASN A 59 16.35 -18.69 -8.26
CA ASN A 59 16.96 -17.46 -7.80
C ASN A 59 15.88 -16.48 -7.29
N LEU A 60 15.86 -16.22 -5.99
CA LEU A 60 14.92 -15.28 -5.37
C LEU A 60 15.14 -13.84 -5.86
N PHE A 61 16.40 -13.45 -6.05
CA PHE A 61 16.79 -12.10 -6.48
C PHE A 61 16.25 -11.77 -7.88
N GLU A 62 16.20 -12.76 -8.79
CA GLU A 62 15.68 -12.55 -10.15
C GLU A 62 14.18 -12.23 -10.18
N LYS A 63 13.40 -12.75 -9.23
CA LYS A 63 11.94 -12.52 -9.21
C LYS A 63 11.57 -11.25 -8.46
N LEU A 64 12.14 -11.09 -7.26
CA LEU A 64 11.90 -9.95 -6.40
C LEU A 64 13.25 -9.51 -5.82
N PRO A 65 14.01 -8.67 -6.54
CA PRO A 65 15.24 -8.09 -6.02
C PRO A 65 14.94 -7.13 -4.85
N LEU A 66 15.98 -6.80 -4.08
CA LEU A 66 15.90 -5.82 -2.99
C LEU A 66 15.33 -4.49 -3.50
N GLY A 67 14.47 -3.85 -2.71
CA GLY A 67 13.76 -2.63 -3.07
C GLY A 67 12.55 -2.83 -3.97
N SER A 68 12.26 -4.06 -4.43
CA SER A 68 11.02 -4.33 -5.19
C SER A 68 9.79 -4.02 -4.35
N VAL A 69 8.77 -3.46 -4.99
CA VAL A 69 7.49 -3.14 -4.34
C VAL A 69 6.47 -4.23 -4.66
N VAL A 70 5.76 -4.73 -3.66
CA VAL A 70 4.76 -5.81 -3.80
C VAL A 70 3.43 -5.40 -3.20
N TYR A 71 2.33 -5.72 -3.89
CA TYR A 71 0.99 -5.72 -3.32
C TYR A 71 0.64 -7.12 -2.84
N ALA A 72 0.45 -7.27 -1.54
CA ALA A 72 0.26 -8.56 -0.90
C ALA A 72 -0.90 -8.53 0.10
N LYS A 73 -1.37 -9.72 0.50
CA LYS A 73 -2.37 -9.87 1.53
C LYS A 73 -1.75 -10.49 2.78
N VAL A 74 -2.15 -10.02 3.96
CA VAL A 74 -1.81 -10.67 5.23
C VAL A 74 -2.58 -11.98 5.33
N ARG A 75 -1.86 -13.10 5.24
CA ARG A 75 -2.39 -14.46 5.31
C ARG A 75 -2.55 -14.94 6.75
N ALA A 76 -1.53 -14.67 7.56
CA ALA A 76 -1.50 -15.02 8.98
C ALA A 76 -0.75 -13.94 9.74
N PHE A 77 -1.14 -13.72 10.98
CA PHE A 77 -0.46 -12.83 11.90
C PHE A 77 -0.49 -13.47 13.27
N ASP A 78 0.68 -13.68 13.86
CA ASP A 78 0.81 -13.99 15.28
C ASP A 78 1.36 -12.78 16.03
N ARG A 79 0.98 -12.63 17.31
CA ARG A 79 1.47 -11.53 18.15
C ARG A 79 2.94 -11.72 18.56
N THR A 80 3.56 -12.82 18.15
CA THR A 80 4.89 -13.29 18.54
C THR A 80 5.96 -13.07 17.47
N GLN A 81 5.62 -12.43 16.34
CA GLN A 81 6.47 -11.67 15.39
C GLN A 81 6.37 -12.07 13.91
N ASN A 82 5.53 -13.04 13.51
CA ASN A 82 5.54 -13.49 12.12
C ASN A 82 4.25 -13.10 11.37
N THR A 83 4.27 -11.91 10.75
CA THR A 83 3.28 -11.55 9.74
C THR A 83 3.61 -12.27 8.44
N LEU A 84 2.71 -13.14 7.99
CA LEU A 84 2.90 -13.95 6.79
C LEU A 84 2.09 -13.40 5.63
N LEU A 85 2.76 -13.12 4.52
CA LEU A 85 2.14 -12.56 3.32
C LEU A 85 1.76 -13.65 2.32
N THR A 86 0.78 -13.34 1.48
CA THR A 86 0.42 -14.12 0.29
C THR A 86 0.23 -13.21 -0.91
N LEU A 87 0.65 -13.71 -2.09
CA LEU A 87 0.39 -13.06 -3.37
C LEU A 87 -0.84 -13.65 -4.08
N LYS A 88 -1.63 -14.47 -3.38
CA LYS A 88 -2.86 -15.03 -3.93
C LYS A 88 -3.99 -14.01 -3.85
N GLY A 89 -4.64 -13.81 -4.99
CA GLY A 89 -5.86 -13.02 -5.10
C GLY A 89 -5.78 -11.97 -6.20
N PRO A 90 -6.91 -11.29 -6.49
CA PRO A 90 -6.97 -10.33 -7.59
C PRO A 90 -6.03 -9.14 -7.36
N GLY A 91 -5.20 -8.85 -8.35
CA GLY A 91 -4.30 -7.68 -8.35
C GLY A 91 -3.08 -7.79 -7.45
N MET A 92 -2.88 -8.92 -6.77
CA MET A 92 -1.69 -9.19 -5.95
C MET A 92 -0.48 -9.49 -6.83
N GLY A 93 0.72 -9.16 -6.35
CA GLY A 93 1.97 -9.37 -7.08
C GLY A 93 2.93 -8.20 -6.97
N ARG A 94 3.98 -8.23 -7.79
CA ARG A 94 4.93 -7.13 -7.93
C ARG A 94 4.26 -5.91 -8.57
N ILE A 95 4.58 -4.73 -8.08
CA ILE A 95 4.20 -3.46 -8.68
C ILE A 95 5.38 -2.96 -9.51
N GLU A 96 5.20 -2.86 -10.82
CA GLU A 96 6.28 -2.53 -11.77
C GLU A 96 6.45 -1.03 -12.01
N GLU A 97 5.41 -0.23 -11.75
CA GLU A 97 5.39 1.19 -12.09
C GLU A 97 4.63 2.02 -11.04
N GLY A 98 4.92 3.32 -11.05
CA GLY A 98 4.30 4.32 -10.18
C GLY A 98 5.19 4.77 -9.03
N ILE A 99 4.71 5.79 -8.31
CA ILE A 99 5.39 6.38 -7.16
C ILE A 99 4.77 5.89 -5.86
N LEU A 100 5.62 5.46 -4.93
CA LEU A 100 5.22 5.10 -3.58
C LEU A 100 5.05 6.37 -2.73
N ALA A 101 3.81 6.64 -2.33
CA ALA A 101 3.40 7.69 -1.43
C ALA A 101 3.01 7.11 -0.06
N TYR A 102 3.03 7.98 0.95
CA TYR A 102 2.76 7.62 2.33
C TYR A 102 1.61 8.45 2.88
N ILE A 103 0.78 7.80 3.69
CA ILE A 103 -0.31 8.40 4.45
C ILE A 103 -0.36 7.70 5.81
N THR A 104 -0.77 8.43 6.84
CA THR A 104 -1.00 7.85 8.17
C THR A 104 -2.01 6.69 8.03
N PRO A 105 -1.69 5.45 8.46
CA PRO A 105 -2.54 4.28 8.20
C PRO A 105 -4.01 4.48 8.61
N GLN A 106 -4.25 5.16 9.73
CA GLN A 106 -5.59 5.43 10.23
C GLN A 106 -6.41 6.40 9.35
N LYS A 107 -5.77 7.10 8.42
CA LYS A 107 -6.41 8.00 7.45
C LYS A 107 -6.65 7.34 6.09
N ILE A 108 -6.27 6.07 5.91
CA ILE A 108 -6.59 5.29 4.70
C ILE A 108 -8.11 5.27 4.42
N PRO A 109 -9.01 5.01 5.40
CA PRO A 109 -10.45 5.07 5.15
C PRO A 109 -10.93 6.44 4.65
N ARG A 110 -10.25 7.52 5.07
CA ARG A 110 -10.55 8.88 4.63
C ARG A 110 -10.10 9.12 3.19
N LEU A 111 -8.92 8.61 2.80
CA LEU A 111 -8.45 8.64 1.41
C LEU A 111 -9.36 7.83 0.48
N ILE A 112 -9.86 6.67 0.93
CA ILE A 112 -10.83 5.87 0.17
C ILE A 112 -12.16 6.62 0.05
N GLY A 113 -12.63 7.21 1.15
CA GLY A 113 -13.92 7.88 1.23
C GLY A 113 -15.08 6.90 1.34
N LYS A 114 -16.28 7.41 1.65
CA LYS A 114 -17.48 6.58 1.79
C LYS A 114 -17.77 5.87 0.47
N SER A 115 -17.84 4.53 0.50
CA SER A 115 -18.02 3.71 -0.70
C SER A 115 -17.00 3.95 -1.81
N GLY A 116 -15.78 4.41 -1.47
CA GLY A 116 -14.73 4.69 -2.46
C GLY A 116 -14.86 6.03 -3.18
N SER A 117 -15.73 6.94 -2.72
CA SER A 117 -16.03 8.21 -3.40
C SER A 117 -14.80 9.10 -3.62
N MET A 118 -13.87 9.12 -2.66
CA MET A 118 -12.72 10.02 -2.71
C MET A 118 -11.67 9.51 -3.71
N ILE A 119 -11.37 8.21 -3.71
CA ILE A 119 -10.50 7.61 -4.73
C ILE A 119 -11.12 7.77 -6.13
N ALA A 120 -12.44 7.55 -6.26
CA ALA A 120 -13.12 7.74 -7.54
C ALA A 120 -12.99 9.18 -8.05
N LEU A 121 -13.13 10.16 -7.16
CA LEU A 121 -12.93 11.58 -7.46
C LEU A 121 -11.50 11.86 -7.93
N VAL A 122 -10.48 11.42 -7.18
CA VAL A 122 -9.07 11.61 -7.56
C VAL A 122 -8.81 11.03 -8.95
N LYS A 123 -9.30 9.81 -9.20
CA LYS A 123 -9.20 9.14 -10.50
C LYS A 123 -9.89 9.93 -11.62
N GLN A 124 -11.08 10.48 -11.36
CA GLN A 124 -11.83 11.25 -12.35
C GLN A 124 -11.11 12.53 -12.77
N PHE A 125 -10.49 13.26 -11.84
CA PHE A 125 -9.80 14.51 -12.13
C PHE A 125 -8.42 14.35 -12.76
N THR A 126 -7.74 13.22 -12.50
CA THR A 126 -6.32 13.05 -12.85
C THR A 126 -6.03 11.88 -13.78
N ASN A 127 -7.02 11.02 -14.04
CA ASN A 127 -6.88 9.79 -14.83
C ASN A 127 -5.74 8.87 -14.34
N THR A 128 -5.45 8.92 -13.03
CA THR A 128 -4.41 8.11 -12.38
C THR A 128 -4.98 6.81 -11.83
N LYS A 129 -4.14 5.80 -11.63
CA LYS A 129 -4.49 4.58 -10.90
C LYS A 129 -3.85 4.62 -9.51
N LEU A 130 -4.67 4.42 -8.50
CA LEU A 130 -4.25 4.31 -7.10
C LEU A 130 -4.35 2.86 -6.63
N ILE A 131 -3.25 2.33 -6.09
CA ILE A 131 -3.19 1.08 -5.34
C ILE A 131 -3.01 1.47 -3.88
N VAL A 132 -3.94 1.09 -3.02
CA VAL A 132 -3.97 1.51 -1.62
C VAL A 132 -3.74 0.28 -0.73
N GLY A 133 -2.76 0.38 0.16
CA GLY A 133 -2.52 -0.57 1.24
C GLY A 133 -3.02 -0.04 2.58
N GLU A 134 -3.61 -0.92 3.38
CA GLU A 134 -4.08 -0.62 4.76
C GLU A 134 -2.93 -0.16 5.67
N ASN A 135 -1.69 -0.45 5.28
CA ASN A 135 -0.47 -0.05 5.98
C ASN A 135 -0.01 1.40 5.73
N GLY A 136 -0.87 2.24 5.16
CA GLY A 136 -0.54 3.64 4.93
C GLY A 136 0.36 3.89 3.72
N ARG A 137 0.54 2.89 2.86
CA ARG A 137 1.29 3.01 1.61
C ARG A 137 0.35 3.04 0.42
N VAL A 138 0.62 3.94 -0.51
CA VAL A 138 -0.19 4.16 -1.70
C VAL A 138 0.74 4.20 -2.90
N VAL A 139 0.49 3.41 -3.93
CA VAL A 139 1.19 3.56 -5.21
C VAL A 139 0.30 4.35 -6.18
N VAL A 140 0.87 5.44 -6.69
CA VAL A 140 0.28 6.31 -7.69
C VAL A 140 0.87 5.97 -9.05
N VAL A 141 0.05 5.47 -9.97
CA VAL A 141 0.45 5.22 -11.35
C VAL A 141 -0.20 6.29 -12.23
N SER A 142 0.64 7.11 -12.86
CA SER A 142 0.22 8.18 -13.77
C SER A 142 1.00 8.09 -15.07
N ARG A 143 0.39 8.57 -16.16
CA ARG A 143 1.09 8.78 -17.45
C ARG A 143 1.62 10.20 -17.59
N ASP A 144 1.19 11.10 -16.72
CA ASP A 144 1.51 12.52 -16.75
C ASP A 144 2.04 12.97 -15.39
N LYS A 145 3.17 13.69 -15.42
CA LYS A 145 3.87 14.14 -14.21
C LYS A 145 3.06 15.20 -13.44
N ALA A 146 2.38 16.10 -14.13
CA ALA A 146 1.57 17.13 -13.46
C ALA A 146 0.38 16.51 -12.72
N SER A 147 -0.22 15.47 -13.28
CA SER A 147 -1.29 14.70 -12.63
C SER A 147 -0.78 13.91 -11.45
N GLU A 148 0.41 13.31 -11.55
CA GLU A 148 1.08 12.64 -10.44
C GLU A 148 1.35 13.58 -9.27
N GLU A 149 1.95 14.74 -9.54
CA GLU A 149 2.24 15.77 -8.51
C GLU A 149 0.98 16.25 -7.81
N ARG A 150 -0.11 16.49 -8.56
CA ARG A 150 -1.41 16.87 -7.99
C ARG A 150 -2.01 15.78 -7.10
N VAL A 151 -1.86 14.51 -7.48
CA VAL A 151 -2.33 13.38 -6.65
C VAL A 151 -1.50 13.25 -5.38
N LEU A 152 -0.17 13.38 -5.46
CA LEU A 152 0.71 13.36 -4.29
C LEU A 152 0.38 14.50 -3.32
N ALA A 153 0.15 15.71 -3.84
CA ALA A 153 -0.29 16.86 -3.06
C ALA A 153 -1.65 16.62 -2.40
N ALA A 154 -2.61 16.03 -3.13
CA ALA A 154 -3.91 15.68 -2.59
C ALA A 154 -3.83 14.63 -1.47
N ILE A 155 -3.01 13.57 -1.64
CA ILE A 155 -2.78 12.56 -0.58
C ILE A 155 -2.21 13.21 0.67
N LYS A 156 -1.20 14.08 0.52
CA LYS A 156 -0.61 14.83 1.62
C LYS A 156 -1.64 15.71 2.33
N LYS A 157 -2.46 16.45 1.57
CA LYS A 157 -3.50 17.31 2.13
C LYS A 157 -4.57 16.51 2.87
N ILE A 158 -4.98 15.34 2.35
CA ILE A 158 -5.88 14.43 3.04
C ILE A 158 -5.25 13.92 4.34
N ASP A 159 -3.95 13.62 4.34
CA ASP A 159 -3.26 13.22 5.56
C ASP A 159 -3.31 14.34 6.61
N GLU A 160 -2.98 15.57 6.25
CA GLU A 160 -2.91 16.69 7.19
C GLU A 160 -4.31 17.14 7.68
N GLU A 161 -5.31 17.14 6.81
CA GLU A 161 -6.61 17.78 7.02
C GLU A 161 -7.78 16.79 7.21
N ALA A 162 -7.52 15.49 7.47
CA ALA A 162 -8.57 14.46 7.58
C ALA A 162 -9.72 14.78 8.57
N HIS A 163 -9.44 15.60 9.58
CA HIS A 163 -10.37 16.01 10.64
C HIS A 163 -11.15 17.30 10.32
N ILE A 164 -10.81 17.98 9.22
CA ILE A 164 -11.39 19.26 8.83
C ILE A 164 -12.64 19.03 7.95
N SER A 165 -13.67 19.85 8.18
CA SER A 165 -14.89 19.88 7.35
C SER A 165 -14.62 20.48 5.96
N GLY A 166 -15.31 19.99 4.93
CA GLY A 166 -15.13 20.49 3.56
C GLY A 166 -13.83 20.03 2.88
N LEU A 167 -13.25 18.90 3.34
CA LEU A 167 -12.03 18.36 2.74
C LEU A 167 -12.19 18.06 1.25
N THR A 168 -13.37 17.61 0.82
CA THR A 168 -13.63 17.24 -0.58
C THR A 168 -13.39 18.41 -1.51
N GLU A 169 -13.96 19.58 -1.20
CA GLU A 169 -13.81 20.80 -1.99
C GLU A 169 -12.35 21.24 -2.07
N ARG A 170 -11.66 21.23 -0.92
CA ARG A 170 -10.23 21.58 -0.84
C ARG A 170 -9.34 20.62 -1.64
N VAL A 171 -9.69 19.35 -1.69
CA VAL A 171 -8.98 18.35 -2.51
C VAL A 171 -9.24 18.59 -3.99
N ILE A 172 -10.46 18.94 -4.39
CA ILE A 172 -10.79 19.28 -5.78
C ILE A 172 -9.94 20.46 -6.27
N GLU A 173 -9.80 21.52 -5.47
CA GLU A 173 -8.95 22.68 -5.80
C GLU A 173 -7.50 22.26 -6.13
N VAL A 174 -6.91 21.42 -5.27
CA VAL A 174 -5.56 20.86 -5.50
C VAL A 174 -5.51 20.02 -6.79
N LEU A 175 -6.52 19.18 -7.01
CA LEU A 175 -6.57 18.32 -8.20
C LEU A 175 -6.79 19.09 -9.50
N ARG A 176 -7.39 20.29 -9.45
CA ARG A 176 -7.51 21.18 -10.62
C ARG A 176 -6.22 21.96 -10.90
N GLY A 177 -5.31 22.05 -9.92
CA GLY A 177 -4.12 22.89 -10.02
C GLY A 177 -4.40 24.36 -9.71
N GLU A 178 -5.45 24.64 -8.92
CA GLU A 178 -5.88 25.99 -8.55
C GLU A 178 -5.28 26.45 -7.19
N ALA A 179 -4.26 25.73 -6.68
CA ALA A 179 -3.68 25.88 -5.35
C ALA A 179 -2.33 26.63 -5.35
#